data_AF-A0A2E8LAE5-F1
#
_entry.id   AF-A0A2E8LAE5-F1
#
_cell.length_a   1.000
_cell.length_b   1.000
_cell.length_c   1.000
_cell.angle_alpha   90.00
_cell.angle_beta   90.00
_cell.angle_gamma   90.00
#
_symmetry.space_group_name_H-M   'P 1'
#
loop_
_entity.id
_entity.type
_entity.pdbx_description
1 polymer ?
#
loop_
_entity_poly.entity_id
_entity_poly.type
_entity_poly.pdbx_seq_one_letter_code
_entity_poly.pdbx_strand_id
1 'polypeptide(L)'
;MSLYYMQKFLYELNRSSQLQEAYTADRHAVLEPYSLTAEEVEALTAPDIGKLYVLGVNGQILMHFAAFHQIEWQDYLQRMRDGIDDHGPVREGVYAITGYEGTRTHSESLGQEGGVH
;
A
#
# COMPACT_ATOMS: atom_id res chain seq x y z
N MET A 1 7.98 2.04 13.88
CA MET A 1 6.84 2.80 14.44
C MET A 1 6.00 3.47 13.37
N SER A 2 6.59 3.95 12.28
CA SER A 2 5.85 4.68 11.24
C SER A 2 4.95 3.79 10.36
N LEU A 3 5.33 2.53 10.09
CA LEU A 3 4.48 1.57 9.37
C LEU A 3 3.09 1.37 10.01
N TYR A 4 2.99 1.47 11.34
CA TYR A 4 1.69 1.44 12.03
C TYR A 4 0.81 2.62 11.60
N TYR A 5 1.36 3.84 11.57
CA TYR A 5 0.63 5.03 11.19
C TYR A 5 0.23 5.02 9.70
N MET A 6 1.10 4.53 8.80
CA MET A 6 0.72 4.33 7.40
C MET A 6 -0.46 3.37 7.24
N GLN A 7 -0.38 2.20 7.88
CA GLN A 7 -1.46 1.20 7.80
C GLN A 7 -2.74 1.71 8.45
N LYS A 8 -2.64 2.43 9.57
CA LYS A 8 -3.78 3.05 10.24
C LYS A 8 -4.45 4.08 9.33
N PHE A 9 -3.68 4.99 8.75
CA PHE A 9 -4.20 6.01 7.84
C PHE A 9 -4.92 5.36 6.65
N LEU A 10 -4.29 4.40 5.97
CA LEU A 10 -4.90 3.71 4.82
C LEU A 10 -6.13 2.90 5.24
N TYR A 11 -6.11 2.25 6.40
CA TYR A 11 -7.27 1.55 6.96
C TYR A 11 -8.46 2.49 7.17
N GLU A 12 -8.22 3.69 7.68
CA GLU A 12 -9.24 4.73 7.94
C GLU A 12 -9.73 5.34 6.62
N LEU A 13 -8.82 5.67 5.69
CA LEU A 13 -9.12 6.22 4.38
C LEU A 13 -10.01 5.28 3.57
N ASN A 14 -9.71 3.98 3.57
CA ASN A 14 -10.49 2.98 2.84
C ASN A 14 -11.93 2.78 3.37
N ARG A 15 -12.27 3.36 4.53
CA ARG A 15 -13.58 3.17 5.19
C ARG A 15 -14.38 4.44 5.40
N SER A 16 -13.77 5.62 5.23
CA SER A 16 -14.41 6.90 5.52
C SER A 16 -14.50 7.74 4.26
N SER A 17 -15.71 7.94 3.75
CA SER A 17 -15.96 8.85 2.61
C SER A 17 -15.54 10.28 2.93
N GLN A 18 -15.73 10.72 4.19
CA GLN A 18 -15.28 12.04 4.64
C GLN A 18 -13.76 12.19 4.57
N LEU A 19 -13.01 11.15 4.96
CA LEU A 19 -11.56 11.17 4.87
C LEU A 19 -11.08 11.07 3.42
N GLN A 20 -11.80 10.33 2.56
CA GLN A 20 -11.53 10.27 1.12
C GLN A 20 -11.72 11.63 0.43
N GLU A 21 -12.79 12.35 0.76
CA GLU A 21 -13.03 13.71 0.28
C GLU A 21 -11.94 14.66 0.75
N ALA A 22 -11.58 14.62 2.04
CA ALA A 22 -10.51 15.44 2.61
C ALA A 22 -9.16 15.13 1.97
N TYR A 23 -8.81 13.85 1.79
CA TYR A 23 -7.57 13.43 1.13
C TYR A 23 -7.54 13.86 -0.35
N THR A 24 -8.68 13.82 -1.05
CA THR A 24 -8.76 14.29 -2.43
C THR A 24 -8.56 15.79 -2.54
N ALA A 25 -9.05 16.55 -1.55
CA ALA A 25 -8.91 18.01 -1.49
C ALA A 25 -7.48 18.44 -1.14
N ASP A 26 -6.88 17.82 -0.12
CA ASP A 26 -5.50 18.08 0.30
C ASP A 26 -4.89 16.84 0.96
N ARG A 27 -4.00 16.17 0.20
CA ARG A 27 -3.34 14.93 0.65
C ARG A 27 -2.34 15.17 1.77
N HIS A 28 -1.71 16.35 1.84
CA HIS A 28 -0.71 16.61 2.87
C HIS A 28 -1.38 16.95 4.21
N ALA A 29 -2.44 17.76 4.18
CA ALA A 29 -3.15 18.18 5.38
C ALA A 29 -3.70 16.99 6.19
N VAL A 30 -4.24 15.97 5.52
CA VAL A 30 -4.78 14.79 6.21
C VAL A 30 -3.70 13.90 6.84
N LEU A 31 -2.43 14.08 6.47
CA LEU A 31 -1.31 13.30 7.00
C LEU A 31 -0.60 13.97 8.18
N GLU A 32 -0.78 15.28 8.39
CA GLU A 32 -0.15 16.03 9.50
C GLU A 32 -0.35 15.41 10.89
N PRO A 33 -1.49 14.79 11.23
CA PRO A 33 -1.69 14.16 12.55
C PRO A 33 -0.86 12.89 12.76
N TYR A 34 -0.28 12.31 11.70
CA TYR A 34 0.44 11.05 11.74
C TYR A 34 1.95 11.30 11.80
N SER A 35 2.66 10.59 12.68
CA SER A 35 4.13 10.67 12.75
C SER A 35 4.76 9.84 11.64
N LEU A 36 4.75 10.41 10.43
CA LEU A 36 5.30 9.84 9.20
C LEU A 36 6.63 10.51 8.82
N THR A 37 7.51 9.76 8.16
CA THR A 37 8.71 10.29 7.54
C THR A 37 8.38 10.96 6.21
N ALA A 38 9.32 11.76 5.68
CA ALA A 38 9.15 12.41 4.38
C ALA A 38 8.92 11.40 3.24
N GLU A 39 9.63 10.26 3.25
CA GLU A 39 9.49 9.19 2.25
C GLU A 39 8.09 8.58 2.26
N GLU A 40 7.49 8.40 3.44
CA GLU A 40 6.15 7.83 3.58
C GLU A 40 5.06 8.81 3.21
N VAL A 41 5.23 10.10 3.57
CA VAL A 41 4.33 11.18 3.12
C VAL A 41 4.35 11.29 1.60
N GLU A 42 5.53 11.24 0.98
CA GLU A 42 5.67 11.24 -0.48
C GLU A 42 4.93 10.04 -1.11
N ALA A 43 5.16 8.82 -0.60
CA ALA A 43 4.51 7.62 -1.12
C ALA A 43 2.97 7.68 -1.01
N LEU A 44 2.44 8.23 0.09
CA LEU A 44 0.99 8.38 0.30
C LEU A 44 0.38 9.52 -0.51
N THR A 45 1.14 10.56 -0.83
CA THR A 45 0.65 11.73 -1.59
C THR A 45 0.80 11.54 -3.10
N ALA A 46 1.80 10.75 -3.55
CA ALA A 46 2.04 10.34 -4.94
C ALA A 46 1.32 9.04 -5.37
N PRO A 47 0.32 8.60 -4.59
CA PRO A 47 -0.12 7.20 -4.43
C PRO A 47 0.79 6.14 -5.07
N ASP A 48 2.04 6.06 -4.60
CA ASP A 48 3.03 5.14 -5.13
C ASP A 48 2.83 3.73 -4.56
N ILE A 49 2.05 2.91 -5.27
CA ILE A 49 1.74 1.53 -4.88
C ILE A 49 3.00 0.69 -4.65
N GLY A 50 4.00 0.81 -5.53
CA GLY A 50 5.22 0.02 -5.44
C GLY A 50 6.03 0.40 -4.20
N LYS A 51 6.16 1.70 -3.96
CA LYS A 51 6.84 2.22 -2.77
C LYS A 51 6.12 1.85 -1.48
N LEU A 52 4.80 2.02 -1.43
CA LEU A 52 3.98 1.67 -0.26
C LEU A 52 4.11 0.17 0.08
N TYR A 53 4.17 -0.69 -0.94
CA TYR A 53 4.40 -2.12 -0.76
C TYR A 53 5.79 -2.42 -0.18
N VAL A 54 6.85 -1.82 -0.74
CA VAL A 54 8.23 -1.99 -0.24
C VAL A 54 8.42 -1.44 1.17
N LEU A 55 7.70 -0.38 1.54
CA LEU A 55 7.67 0.13 2.92
C LEU A 55 6.94 -0.81 3.90
N GLY A 56 6.27 -1.85 3.42
CA GLY A 56 5.70 -2.92 4.24
C GLY A 56 4.20 -2.82 4.47
N VAL A 57 3.49 -1.95 3.74
CA VAL A 57 2.02 -1.87 3.83
C VAL A 57 1.40 -3.20 3.43
N ASN A 58 0.42 -3.65 4.21
CA ASN A 58 -0.32 -4.88 3.93
C ASN A 58 -1.05 -4.81 2.58
N GLY A 59 -0.94 -5.87 1.75
CA GLY A 59 -1.48 -5.90 0.40
C GLY A 59 -3.01 -5.77 0.32
N GLN A 60 -3.77 -6.23 1.32
CA GLN A 60 -5.24 -6.07 1.31
C GLN A 60 -5.63 -4.60 1.54
N ILE A 61 -4.97 -3.93 2.48
CA ILE A 61 -5.18 -2.49 2.72
C ILE A 61 -4.76 -1.69 1.49
N LEU A 62 -3.62 -2.04 0.89
CA LEU A 62 -3.09 -1.37 -0.28
C LEU A 62 -3.96 -1.56 -1.52
N MET A 63 -4.56 -2.75 -1.71
CA MET A 63 -5.49 -3.03 -2.80
C MET A 63 -6.71 -2.10 -2.77
N HIS A 64 -7.30 -1.85 -1.60
CA HIS A 64 -8.42 -0.90 -1.47
C HIS A 64 -8.00 0.54 -1.79
N PHE A 65 -6.78 0.93 -1.41
CA PHE A 65 -6.24 2.25 -1.74
C PHE A 65 -5.98 2.39 -3.26
N ALA A 66 -5.48 1.34 -3.90
CA ALA A 66 -5.33 1.28 -5.36
C ALA A 66 -6.69 1.42 -6.06
N ALA A 67 -7.72 0.72 -5.58
CA ALA A 67 -9.08 0.82 -6.10
C ALA A 67 -9.67 2.23 -5.91
N PHE A 68 -9.42 2.88 -4.76
CA PHE A 68 -9.79 4.28 -4.54
C PHE A 68 -9.15 5.21 -5.59
N HIS A 69 -7.91 4.92 -6.00
CA HIS A 69 -7.21 5.61 -7.09
C HIS A 69 -7.55 5.11 -8.51
N GLN A 70 -8.57 4.27 -8.67
CA GLN A 70 -8.98 3.68 -9.96
C GLN A 70 -7.84 2.92 -10.67
N ILE A 71 -6.96 2.30 -9.89
CA ILE A 71 -5.91 1.42 -10.42
C ILE A 71 -6.49 0.02 -10.54
N GLU A 72 -6.51 -0.50 -11.77
CA GLU A 72 -7.00 -1.84 -12.07
C GLU A 72 -6.12 -2.94 -11.47
N TRP A 73 -6.69 -4.11 -11.27
CA TRP A 73 -6.03 -5.24 -10.60
C TRP A 73 -4.67 -5.62 -11.22
N GLN A 74 -4.60 -5.70 -12.55
CA GLN A 74 -3.37 -6.07 -13.25
C GLN A 74 -2.28 -5.00 -13.09
N ASP A 75 -2.66 -3.72 -13.12
CA ASP A 75 -1.76 -2.60 -12.92
C ASP A 75 -1.28 -2.52 -11.47
N TYR A 76 -2.15 -2.82 -10.51
CA TYR A 76 -1.78 -2.95 -9.10
C TYR A 76 -0.69 -4.01 -8.89
N LEU A 77 -0.89 -5.21 -9.44
CA LEU A 77 0.11 -6.29 -9.37
C LEU A 77 1.43 -5.90 -10.05
N GLN A 78 1.37 -5.21 -11.20
CA GLN A 78 2.56 -4.75 -11.91
C GLN A 78 3.33 -3.71 -11.10
N ARG A 79 2.65 -2.69 -10.56
CA ARG A 79 3.28 -1.65 -9.74
C ARG A 79 3.93 -2.21 -8.47
N MET A 80 3.38 -3.27 -7.87
CA MET A 80 4.05 -3.94 -6.75
C MET A 80 5.35 -4.63 -7.18
N ARG A 81 5.38 -5.25 -8.37
CA ARG A 81 6.62 -5.85 -8.91
C ARG A 81 7.64 -4.77 -9.23
N ASP A 82 7.24 -3.74 -9.96
CA ASP A 82 8.10 -2.61 -10.32
C ASP A 82 8.67 -1.94 -9.06
N GLY A 83 7.87 -1.82 -8.00
CA GLY A 83 8.33 -1.29 -6.71
C GLY A 83 9.49 -2.09 -6.09
N ILE A 84 9.47 -3.42 -6.19
CA ILE A 84 10.59 -4.25 -5.70
C ILE A 84 11.85 -3.99 -6.54
N ASP A 85 11.69 -3.89 -7.86
CA ASP A 85 12.81 -3.65 -8.77
C ASP A 85 13.41 -2.25 -8.57
N ASP A 86 12.57 -1.24 -8.34
CA ASP A 86 12.96 0.18 -8.22
C ASP A 86 13.39 0.60 -6.80
N HIS A 87 12.83 -0.01 -5.75
CA HIS A 87 13.04 0.41 -4.35
C HIS A 87 13.69 -0.64 -3.45
N GLY A 88 13.92 -1.85 -4.00
CA GLY A 88 14.52 -2.99 -3.30
C GLY A 88 13.50 -3.86 -2.57
N PRO A 89 13.98 -4.83 -1.76
CA PRO A 89 13.11 -5.77 -1.07
C PRO A 89 12.22 -5.08 -0.03
N VAL A 90 11.08 -5.70 0.28
CA VAL A 90 10.17 -5.20 1.32
C VAL A 90 10.89 -5.11 2.67
N ARG A 91 10.79 -3.95 3.30
CA ARG A 91 11.63 -3.53 4.43
C ARG A 91 11.02 -3.88 5.79
N GLU A 92 9.70 -3.84 5.90
CA GLU A 92 8.96 -4.08 7.14
C GLU A 92 7.65 -4.86 6.88
N GLY A 93 6.97 -5.28 7.96
CA GLY A 93 5.68 -5.97 7.87
C GLY A 93 5.78 -7.47 7.54
N VAL A 94 4.63 -8.07 7.20
CA VAL A 94 4.52 -9.53 6.96
C VAL A 94 5.30 -10.02 5.74
N TYR A 95 5.69 -9.10 4.85
CA TYR A 95 6.48 -9.40 3.66
C TYR A 95 7.97 -9.03 3.82
N ALA A 96 8.38 -8.53 4.98
CA ALA A 96 9.78 -8.23 5.26
C ALA A 96 10.63 -9.47 4.98
N ILE A 97 11.61 -9.35 4.08
CA ILE A 97 12.46 -10.49 3.72
C ILE A 97 13.52 -10.66 4.81
N THR A 98 13.12 -11.22 5.95
CA THR A 98 14.02 -11.76 6.98
C THR A 98 14.10 -13.27 6.78
N GLY A 99 14.67 -13.70 5.65
CA GLY A 99 15.02 -15.09 5.34
C GLY A 99 14.07 -16.19 5.84
N TYR A 100 12.85 -16.30 5.30
CA TYR A 100 12.15 -17.59 5.08
C TYR A 100 10.82 -17.37 4.31
N GLU A 101 10.68 -18.02 3.15
CA GLU A 101 9.44 -18.48 2.48
C GLU A 101 8.11 -17.66 2.54
N GLY A 102 8.12 -16.32 2.49
CA GLY A 102 6.87 -15.54 2.54
C GLY A 102 6.30 -15.04 1.20
N THR A 103 7.15 -14.86 0.17
CA THR A 103 6.79 -14.00 -0.97
C THR A 103 6.10 -14.71 -2.13
N ARG A 104 6.31 -16.03 -2.34
CA ARG A 104 5.64 -16.77 -3.42
C ARG A 104 4.21 -17.20 -3.07
N THR A 105 3.98 -17.65 -1.84
CA THR A 105 2.73 -18.35 -1.48
C THR A 105 1.49 -17.44 -1.48
N HIS A 106 1.65 -16.13 -1.23
CA HIS A 106 0.49 -15.22 -1.14
C HIS A 106 0.29 -14.33 -2.37
N SER A 107 1.34 -13.99 -3.12
CA SER A 107 1.18 -13.35 -4.43
C SER A 107 0.52 -14.32 -5.44
N GLU A 108 0.80 -15.62 -5.33
CA GLU A 108 0.08 -16.69 -6.03
C GLU A 108 -1.36 -16.87 -5.52
N SER A 109 -1.60 -16.75 -4.20
CA SER A 109 -2.96 -16.77 -3.60
C SER A 109 -3.83 -15.60 -4.07
N LEU A 110 -3.26 -14.40 -4.19
CA LEU A 110 -3.96 -13.21 -4.66
C LEU A 110 -4.33 -13.30 -6.15
N GLY A 111 -3.55 -14.04 -6.95
CA GLY A 111 -3.86 -14.33 -8.35
C GLY A 111 -4.97 -15.38 -8.56
N GLN A 112 -5.31 -16.18 -7.55
CA GLN A 112 -6.30 -17.27 -7.67
C GLN A 112 -7.72 -16.89 -7.26
N GLU A 113 -7.96 -15.81 -6.53
CA GLU A 113 -9.33 -15.43 -6.09
C GLU A 113 -10.19 -14.73 -7.17
N GLY A 114 -9.68 -14.59 -8.40
CA GLY A 114 -10.44 -14.11 -9.56
C GLY A 114 -11.05 -15.20 -10.44
N GLY A 115 -10.94 -16.47 -10.05
CA GLY A 115 -11.45 -17.63 -10.79
C GLY A 115 -12.86 -18.02 -10.34
N VAL A 116 -13.85 -17.66 -11.15
CA VAL A 116 -15.26 -18.03 -11.05
C VAL A 116 -15.44 -19.55 -10.82
N HIS A 117 -16.19 -19.93 -9.79
CA HIS A 117 -17.19 -20.99 -9.86
C HIS A 117 -18.33 -20.76 -8.85
#